data_AF-A0A1V6AWN5-F1
#
_entry.id   AF-A0A1V6AWN5-F1
#
_cell.length_a   1.000
_cell.length_b   1.000
_cell.length_c   1.000
_cell.angle_alpha   90.00
_cell.angle_beta   90.00
_cell.angle_gamma   90.00
#
_symmetry.space_group_name_H-M   'P 1'
#
loop_
_entity.id
_entity.type
_entity.pdbx_description
1 polymer ?
#
loop_
_entity_poly.entity_id
_entity_poly.type
_entity_poly.pdbx_seq_one_letter_code
_entity_poly.pdbx_strand_id
1 'polypeptide(L)'
;MSNSSAKNLKNTLSNLTLAAKALEVKIEQADSSTRANLKNALDGLNATIKRLEFEIKQAEAPPDKIGQILVSRNIITANDLNEAMKRKRKEPTKYLGQILCEMGLPQSKIMHWIYYSNKRKQIGQILVELNIITEAQLRECLLQQKDMKQQGIFAPLGSVLIKNRMISEESFMIALSAHFSMPIISLKGHTLSPAMQKVVGEKYAFRHRIVVLSDDSDHVKVALAEPHLEIIGYLEKAMPRGKHIMFYLARESEIEDCFH
;
A
#
# COMPACT_ATOMS: atom_id res chain seq x y z
N MET A 1 22.36 13.70 -8.23
CA MET A 1 21.80 13.73 -9.61
C MET A 1 20.32 14.13 -9.70
N SER A 2 19.68 14.61 -8.61
CA SER A 2 18.22 14.84 -8.54
C SER A 2 17.73 16.21 -9.04
N ASN A 3 18.55 17.26 -8.98
CA ASN A 3 18.10 18.63 -9.32
C ASN A 3 17.96 18.91 -10.84
N SER A 4 18.71 18.20 -11.69
CA SER A 4 18.68 18.42 -13.14
C SER A 4 17.42 17.85 -13.81
N SER A 5 16.90 16.71 -13.31
CA SER A 5 15.77 16.02 -13.92
C SER A 5 14.44 16.75 -13.67
N ALA A 6 14.23 17.26 -12.45
CA ALA A 6 13.03 18.02 -12.09
C ALA A 6 12.98 19.37 -12.82
N LYS A 7 14.14 20.03 -12.99
CA LYS A 7 14.27 21.27 -13.76
C LYS A 7 13.90 21.06 -15.24
N ASN A 8 14.34 19.95 -15.83
CA ASN A 8 14.00 19.60 -17.21
C ASN A 8 12.50 19.34 -17.39
N LEU A 9 11.86 18.58 -16.49
CA LEU A 9 10.42 18.32 -16.54
C LEU A 9 9.59 19.61 -16.45
N LYS A 10 9.96 20.54 -15.57
CA LYS A 10 9.30 21.86 -15.46
C LYS A 10 9.43 22.71 -16.72
N ASN A 11 10.62 22.70 -17.34
CA ASN A 11 10.83 23.40 -18.59
C ASN A 11 9.96 22.80 -19.70
N THR A 12 9.87 21.47 -19.78
CA THR A 12 9.00 20.77 -20.74
C THR A 12 7.53 21.11 -20.52
N LEU A 13 7.06 21.12 -19.25
CA LEU A 13 5.69 21.51 -18.91
C LEU A 13 5.40 22.95 -19.38
N SER A 14 6.28 23.90 -19.06
CA SER A 14 6.13 25.30 -19.48
C SER A 14 6.03 25.44 -21.00
N ASN A 15 6.86 24.71 -21.75
CA ASN A 15 6.85 24.76 -23.21
C ASN A 15 5.54 24.20 -23.80
N LEU A 16 5.03 23.09 -23.24
CA LEU A 16 3.78 22.49 -23.69
C LEU A 16 2.57 23.37 -23.35
N THR A 17 2.55 24.01 -22.18
CA THR A 17 1.48 24.95 -21.81
C THR A 17 1.47 26.17 -22.72
N LEU A 18 2.64 26.68 -23.13
CA LEU A 18 2.73 27.76 -24.13
C LEU A 18 2.21 27.30 -25.50
N ALA A 19 2.57 26.08 -25.92
CA ALA A 19 2.07 25.50 -27.17
C ALA A 19 0.54 25.33 -27.16
N ALA A 20 -0.05 24.93 -26.02
CA ALA A 20 -1.49 24.79 -25.86
C ALA A 20 -2.21 26.13 -26.04
N LYS A 21 -1.73 27.18 -25.37
CA LYS A 21 -2.27 28.54 -25.53
C LYS A 21 -2.15 29.07 -26.96
N ALA A 22 -1.03 28.82 -27.63
CA ALA A 22 -0.86 29.21 -29.02
C ALA A 22 -1.83 28.46 -29.96
N LEU A 23 -2.14 27.21 -29.64
CA LEU A 23 -3.09 26.39 -30.40
C LEU A 23 -4.54 26.85 -30.18
N GLU A 24 -4.91 27.24 -28.96
CA GLU A 24 -6.21 27.85 -28.62
C GLU A 24 -6.48 29.11 -29.47
N VAL A 25 -5.50 30.02 -29.57
CA VAL A 25 -5.62 31.24 -30.40
C VAL A 25 -5.82 30.89 -31.88
N LYS A 26 -5.14 29.85 -32.39
CA LYS A 26 -5.31 29.39 -33.78
C LYS A 26 -6.68 28.76 -34.04
N ILE A 27 -7.29 28.12 -33.04
CA ILE A 27 -8.64 27.52 -33.14
C ILE A 27 -9.72 28.60 -33.30
N GLU A 28 -9.56 29.75 -32.64
CA GLU A 28 -10.48 30.89 -32.76
C GLU A 28 -10.49 31.48 -34.16
N GLN A 29 -9.33 31.51 -34.83
CA GLN A 29 -9.15 32.08 -36.17
C GLN A 29 -9.37 31.09 -37.33
N ALA A 30 -9.59 29.81 -37.04
CA ALA A 30 -9.70 28.74 -38.05
C ALA A 30 -11.10 28.58 -38.64
N ASP A 31 -11.17 28.12 -39.89
CA ASP A 31 -12.39 27.68 -40.57
C ASP A 31 -12.96 26.37 -39.98
N SER A 32 -14.21 26.03 -40.28
CA SER A 32 -14.93 24.93 -39.62
C SER A 32 -14.25 23.57 -39.76
N SER A 33 -13.57 23.31 -40.88
CA SER A 33 -12.89 22.05 -41.19
C SER A 33 -11.59 21.89 -40.39
N THR A 34 -10.80 22.96 -40.32
CA THR A 34 -9.51 23.00 -39.61
C THR A 34 -9.70 23.06 -38.09
N ARG A 35 -10.80 23.68 -37.63
CA ARG A 35 -11.15 23.81 -36.21
C ARG A 35 -11.31 22.46 -35.50
N ALA A 36 -11.86 21.45 -36.17
CA ALA A 36 -12.03 20.11 -35.60
C ALA A 36 -10.68 19.41 -35.35
N ASN A 37 -9.77 19.47 -36.33
CA ASN A 37 -8.45 18.88 -36.23
C ASN A 37 -7.60 19.55 -35.14
N LEU A 38 -7.67 20.89 -35.05
CA LEU A 38 -6.95 21.64 -34.02
C LEU A 38 -7.49 21.36 -32.61
N LYS A 39 -8.81 21.16 -32.44
CA LYS A 39 -9.40 20.74 -31.14
C LYS A 39 -8.89 19.37 -30.70
N ASN A 40 -8.86 18.38 -31.59
CA ASN A 40 -8.33 17.05 -31.27
C ASN A 40 -6.84 17.11 -30.87
N ALA A 41 -6.06 17.94 -31.55
CA ALA A 41 -4.66 18.17 -31.19
C ALA A 41 -4.50 18.86 -29.81
N LEU A 42 -5.37 19.83 -29.51
CA LEU A 42 -5.41 20.50 -28.21
C LEU A 42 -5.76 19.53 -27.08
N ASP A 43 -6.72 18.64 -27.29
CA ASP A 43 -7.11 17.62 -26.30
C ASP A 43 -5.96 16.65 -26.00
N GLY A 44 -5.25 16.18 -27.04
CA GLY A 44 -4.06 15.34 -26.88
C GLY A 44 -2.92 16.05 -26.14
N LEU A 45 -2.71 17.33 -26.43
CA LEU A 45 -1.71 18.16 -25.75
C LEU A 45 -2.08 18.39 -24.28
N ASN A 46 -3.34 18.70 -23.99
CA ASN A 46 -3.86 18.88 -22.63
C ASN A 46 -3.79 17.58 -21.81
N ALA A 47 -4.04 16.43 -22.43
CA ALA A 47 -3.83 15.13 -21.78
C ALA A 47 -2.35 14.92 -21.41
N THR A 48 -1.43 15.31 -22.29
CA THR A 48 0.02 15.23 -22.06
C THR A 48 0.46 16.19 -20.95
N ILE A 49 -0.07 17.42 -20.93
CA ILE A 49 0.16 18.41 -19.87
C ILE A 49 -0.31 17.84 -18.53
N LYS A 50 -1.55 17.34 -18.43
CA LYS A 50 -2.07 16.72 -17.20
C LYS A 50 -1.19 15.57 -16.71
N ARG A 51 -0.67 14.74 -17.62
CA ARG A 51 0.23 13.63 -17.27
C ARG A 51 1.56 14.14 -16.71
N LEU A 52 2.17 15.15 -17.34
CA LEU A 52 3.41 15.78 -16.87
C LEU A 52 3.22 16.51 -15.54
N GLU A 53 2.10 17.22 -15.34
CA GLU A 53 1.73 17.82 -14.06
C GLU A 53 1.63 16.78 -12.95
N PHE A 54 1.03 15.62 -13.25
CA PHE A 54 0.95 14.50 -12.31
C PHE A 54 2.34 13.94 -11.97
N GLU A 55 3.21 13.74 -12.96
CA GLU A 55 4.59 13.25 -12.76
C GLU A 55 5.45 14.24 -11.96
N ILE A 56 5.34 15.55 -12.22
CA ILE A 56 6.01 16.60 -11.45
C ILE A 56 5.47 16.64 -10.01
N LYS A 57 4.15 16.58 -9.82
CA LYS A 57 3.53 16.55 -8.50
C LYS A 57 3.96 15.32 -7.67
N GLN A 58 4.18 14.18 -8.33
CA GLN A 58 4.73 12.97 -7.69
C GLN A 58 6.21 13.15 -7.32
N ALA A 59 7.01 13.81 -8.17
CA ALA A 59 8.42 14.07 -7.91
C ALA A 59 8.66 15.16 -6.83
N GLU A 60 7.73 16.10 -6.69
CA GLU A 60 7.79 17.25 -5.77
C GLU A 60 6.95 17.07 -4.51
N ALA A 61 6.16 16.00 -4.42
CA ALA A 61 5.44 15.66 -3.20
C ALA A 61 6.44 15.68 -2.03
N PRO A 62 6.14 16.43 -0.94
CA PRO A 62 7.04 16.48 0.21
C PRO A 62 7.34 15.05 0.66
N PRO A 63 8.59 14.74 1.06
CA PRO A 63 8.94 13.40 1.51
C PRO A 63 7.87 12.96 2.49
N ASP A 64 7.23 11.82 2.22
CA ASP A 64 6.01 11.37 2.92
C ASP A 64 6.08 11.81 4.38
N LYS A 65 5.09 12.58 4.86
CA LYS A 65 5.11 13.10 6.26
C LYS A 65 5.44 12.00 7.26
N ILE A 66 5.01 10.77 6.99
CA ILE A 66 5.34 9.56 7.74
C ILE A 66 6.85 9.27 7.72
N GLY A 67 7.52 9.27 6.57
CA GLY A 67 8.97 9.08 6.50
C GLY A 67 9.75 10.10 7.33
N GLN A 68 9.36 11.38 7.27
CA GLN A 68 9.98 12.41 8.11
C GLN A 68 9.68 12.22 9.61
N ILE A 69 8.47 11.75 9.96
CA ILE A 69 8.11 11.38 11.34
C ILE A 69 8.97 10.21 11.83
N LEU A 70 9.22 9.20 10.99
CA LEU A 70 10.05 8.06 11.36
C LEU A 70 11.51 8.48 11.62
N VAL A 71 12.03 9.42 10.82
CA VAL A 71 13.37 10.00 11.03
C VAL A 71 13.41 10.84 12.31
N SER A 72 12.45 11.74 12.52
CA SER A 72 12.45 12.63 13.71
C SER A 72 12.27 11.88 15.03
N ARG A 73 11.64 10.71 14.99
CA ARG A 73 11.50 9.79 16.13
C ARG A 73 12.67 8.80 16.27
N ASN A 74 13.71 8.94 15.45
CA ASN A 74 14.90 8.09 15.45
C ASN A 74 14.60 6.59 15.25
N ILE A 75 13.58 6.29 14.45
CA ILE A 75 13.18 4.91 14.10
C ILE A 75 13.95 4.42 12.89
N ILE A 76 14.17 5.34 11.94
CA ILE A 76 14.96 5.13 10.74
C ILE A 76 15.94 6.30 10.61
N THR A 77 17.08 6.08 9.97
CA THR A 77 18.01 7.16 9.66
C THR A 77 17.55 7.94 8.42
N ALA A 78 18.08 9.15 8.24
CA ALA A 78 17.87 9.90 7.00
C ALA A 78 18.40 9.14 5.77
N ASN A 79 19.43 8.30 5.94
CA ASN A 79 19.96 7.45 4.89
C ASN A 79 18.96 6.33 4.53
N ASP A 80 18.37 5.66 5.52
CA ASP A 80 17.36 4.63 5.29
C ASP A 80 16.14 5.19 4.56
N LEU A 81 15.67 6.38 4.95
CA LEU A 81 14.57 7.04 4.26
C LEU A 81 14.93 7.35 2.80
N ASN A 82 16.13 7.85 2.53
CA ASN A 82 16.57 8.16 1.18
C ASN A 82 16.67 6.92 0.30
N GLU A 83 17.22 5.82 0.81
CA GLU A 83 17.31 4.56 0.07
C GLU A 83 15.92 3.95 -0.17
N ALA A 84 15.05 3.97 0.84
CA ALA A 84 13.66 3.53 0.70
C ALA A 84 12.91 4.34 -0.37
N MET A 85 13.10 5.66 -0.40
CA MET A 85 12.48 6.54 -1.40
C MET A 85 13.04 6.31 -2.81
N LYS A 86 14.34 6.05 -2.94
CA LYS A 86 14.97 5.68 -4.20
C LYS A 86 14.39 4.37 -4.75
N ARG A 87 14.13 3.40 -3.87
CA ARG A 87 13.47 2.15 -4.23
C ARG A 87 11.99 2.35 -4.58
N LYS A 88 11.26 3.18 -3.84
CA LYS A 88 9.86 3.55 -4.15
C LYS A 88 9.70 4.16 -5.54
N ARG A 89 10.67 4.94 -6.00
CA ARG A 89 10.68 5.48 -7.38
C ARG A 89 10.79 4.40 -8.46
N LYS A 90 11.48 3.29 -8.16
CA LYS A 90 11.59 2.13 -9.07
C LYS A 90 10.38 1.21 -8.96
N GLU A 91 9.78 1.13 -7.77
CA GLU A 91 8.63 0.27 -7.44
C GLU A 91 7.44 1.15 -6.99
N PRO A 92 6.81 1.94 -7.88
CA PRO A 92 5.81 2.95 -7.51
C PRO A 92 4.52 2.35 -6.92
N THR A 93 4.28 1.07 -7.14
CA THR A 93 3.14 0.32 -6.58
C THR A 93 3.36 -0.06 -5.11
N LYS A 94 4.60 -0.05 -4.62
CA LYS A 94 4.91 -0.35 -3.22
C LYS A 94 4.79 0.88 -2.34
N TYR A 95 4.21 0.67 -1.16
CA TYR A 95 4.14 1.70 -0.14
C TYR A 95 5.49 1.85 0.57
N LEU A 96 5.80 3.05 1.06
CA LEU A 96 7.05 3.33 1.75
C LEU A 96 7.26 2.41 2.95
N GLY A 97 6.20 2.13 3.71
CA GLY A 97 6.26 1.22 4.85
C GLY A 97 6.67 -0.20 4.48
N GLN A 98 6.15 -0.73 3.37
CA GLN A 98 6.53 -2.06 2.86
C GLN A 98 8.02 -2.12 2.51
N ILE A 99 8.52 -1.09 1.82
CA ILE A 99 9.94 -1.01 1.46
C ILE A 99 10.82 -0.95 2.70
N LEU A 100 10.44 -0.16 3.71
CA LEU A 100 11.17 -0.07 4.97
C LEU A 100 11.20 -1.42 5.71
N CYS A 101 10.09 -2.17 5.71
CA CYS A 101 10.05 -3.51 6.30
C CYS A 101 10.94 -4.50 5.52
N GLU A 102 10.93 -4.45 4.18
CA GLU A 102 11.83 -5.25 3.33
C GLU A 102 13.31 -4.91 3.55
N MET A 103 13.63 -3.70 4.01
CA MET A 103 14.98 -3.30 4.43
C MET A 103 15.37 -3.83 5.81
N GLY A 104 14.51 -4.60 6.49
CA GLY A 104 14.77 -5.22 7.78
C GLY A 104 14.36 -4.36 8.98
N LEU A 105 13.67 -3.25 8.77
CA LEU A 105 13.21 -2.39 9.87
C LEU A 105 12.01 -3.02 10.58
N PRO A 106 11.92 -2.91 11.93
CA PRO A 106 10.82 -3.49 12.68
C PRO A 106 9.48 -2.91 12.26
N GLN A 107 8.61 -3.78 11.76
CA GLN A 107 7.31 -3.39 11.26
C GLN A 107 6.46 -2.71 12.34
N SER A 108 6.57 -3.14 13.61
CA SER A 108 5.98 -2.45 14.79
C SER A 108 6.21 -0.97 14.78
N LYS A 109 7.48 -0.60 14.58
CA LYS A 109 7.94 0.78 14.74
C LYS A 109 7.56 1.60 13.52
N ILE A 110 7.36 0.98 12.37
CA ILE A 110 6.82 1.70 11.20
C ILE A 110 5.32 1.88 11.38
N MET A 111 4.65 0.77 11.69
CA MET A 111 3.21 0.67 11.72
C MET A 111 2.59 1.46 12.87
N HIS A 112 3.18 1.43 14.06
CA HIS A 112 2.77 2.26 15.21
C HIS A 112 2.62 3.73 14.78
N TRP A 113 3.60 4.31 14.10
CA TRP A 113 3.52 5.73 13.73
C TRP A 113 2.59 6.00 12.54
N ILE A 114 2.39 5.02 11.67
CA ILE A 114 1.31 5.07 10.67
C ILE A 114 -0.05 5.11 11.37
N TYR A 115 -0.26 4.29 12.41
CA TYR A 115 -1.49 4.25 13.20
C TYR A 115 -1.72 5.52 14.03
N TYR A 116 -0.72 6.00 14.77
CA TYR A 116 -0.85 7.18 15.64
C TYR A 116 -0.92 8.51 14.89
N SER A 117 -0.47 8.56 13.63
CA SER A 117 -0.58 9.78 12.82
C SER A 117 -2.01 10.05 12.29
N ASN A 118 -2.97 9.16 12.56
CA ASN A 118 -4.35 9.20 12.04
C ASN A 118 -4.42 9.34 10.49
N LYS A 119 -3.37 8.87 9.80
CA LYS A 119 -3.24 8.90 8.34
C LYS A 119 -3.31 7.53 7.70
N ARG A 120 -3.69 6.51 8.48
CA ARG A 120 -3.92 5.17 7.95
C ARG A 120 -5.06 5.25 6.94
N LYS A 121 -4.74 4.94 5.69
CA LYS A 121 -5.75 4.78 4.64
C LYS A 121 -6.60 3.57 4.98
N GLN A 122 -7.90 3.65 4.76
CA GLN A 122 -8.76 2.48 4.91
C GLN A 122 -8.49 1.48 3.79
N ILE A 123 -8.73 0.19 4.03
CA ILE A 123 -8.49 -0.86 3.01
C ILE A 123 -9.24 -0.57 1.71
N GLY A 124 -10.47 -0.03 1.79
CA GLY A 124 -11.25 0.41 0.63
C GLY A 124 -10.55 1.49 -0.19
N GLN A 125 -9.96 2.51 0.48
CA GLN A 125 -9.20 3.57 -0.20
C GLN A 125 -7.94 3.02 -0.86
N ILE A 126 -7.27 2.07 -0.21
CA ILE A 126 -6.09 1.40 -0.78
C ILE A 126 -6.48 0.61 -2.03
N LEU A 127 -7.59 -0.12 -2.00
CA LEU A 127 -8.10 -0.86 -3.16
C LEU A 127 -8.39 0.08 -4.35
N VAL A 128 -8.90 1.28 -4.09
CA VAL A 128 -9.10 2.31 -5.13
C VAL A 128 -7.78 2.85 -5.66
N GLU A 129 -6.84 3.20 -4.77
CA GLU A 129 -5.53 3.73 -5.16
C GLU A 129 -4.71 2.76 -5.99
N LEU A 130 -4.82 1.47 -5.68
CA LEU A 130 -4.21 0.39 -6.46
C LEU A 130 -4.96 0.09 -7.77
N ASN A 131 -6.03 0.84 -8.08
CA ASN A 131 -6.94 0.63 -9.22
C ASN A 131 -7.53 -0.79 -9.27
N ILE A 132 -7.69 -1.44 -8.12
CA ILE A 132 -8.32 -2.76 -8.00
C ILE A 132 -9.84 -2.62 -8.10
N ILE A 133 -10.39 -1.54 -7.53
CA ILE A 133 -11.79 -1.16 -7.63
C ILE A 133 -11.92 0.33 -7.95
N THR A 134 -13.09 0.74 -8.41
CA THR A 134 -13.45 2.16 -8.58
C THR A 134 -14.09 2.73 -7.32
N GLU A 135 -14.07 4.06 -7.19
CA GLU A 135 -14.80 4.79 -6.14
C GLU A 135 -16.32 4.51 -6.14
N ALA A 136 -16.88 4.17 -7.31
CA ALA A 136 -18.29 3.81 -7.43
C ALA A 136 -18.56 2.43 -6.82
N GLN A 137 -17.73 1.43 -7.17
CA GLN A 137 -17.82 0.07 -6.63
C GLN A 137 -17.58 0.03 -5.11
N LEU A 138 -16.62 0.82 -4.61
CA LEU A 138 -16.39 0.95 -3.18
C LEU A 138 -17.63 1.48 -2.46
N ARG A 139 -18.24 2.56 -2.98
CA ARG A 139 -19.45 3.14 -2.40
C ARG A 139 -20.62 2.16 -2.40
N GLU A 140 -20.82 1.45 -3.50
CA GLU A 140 -21.86 0.43 -3.61
C GLU A 140 -21.68 -0.68 -2.56
N CYS A 141 -20.49 -1.23 -2.42
CA CYS A 141 -20.22 -2.27 -1.41
C CYS A 141 -20.37 -1.76 0.03
N LEU A 142 -20.01 -0.51 0.32
CA LEU A 142 -20.20 0.07 1.65
C LEU A 142 -21.68 0.26 1.99
N LEU A 143 -22.52 0.61 1.01
CA LEU A 143 -23.98 0.67 1.19
C LEU A 143 -24.53 -0.73 1.50
N GLN A 144 -24.16 -1.73 0.69
CA GLN A 144 -24.57 -3.12 0.92
C GLN A 144 -24.13 -3.63 2.29
N GLN A 145 -22.88 -3.39 2.70
CA GLN A 145 -22.38 -3.75 4.02
C GLN A 145 -23.18 -3.08 5.15
N LYS A 146 -23.58 -1.82 4.97
CA LYS A 146 -24.41 -1.09 5.94
C LYS A 146 -25.81 -1.70 6.05
N ASP A 147 -26.43 -2.05 4.93
CA ASP A 147 -27.76 -2.68 4.90
C ASP A 147 -27.71 -4.07 5.55
N MET A 148 -26.68 -4.88 5.26
CA MET A 148 -26.44 -6.16 5.92
C MET A 148 -26.31 -5.99 7.44
N LYS A 149 -25.58 -4.97 7.90
CA LYS A 149 -25.44 -4.68 9.33
C LYS A 149 -26.78 -4.31 9.97
N GLN A 150 -27.65 -3.57 9.28
CA GLN A 150 -29.00 -3.26 9.76
C GLN A 150 -29.88 -4.50 9.88
N GLN A 151 -29.63 -5.52 9.07
CA GLN A 151 -30.27 -6.83 9.13
C GLN A 151 -29.61 -7.78 10.15
N GLY A 152 -28.63 -7.30 10.94
CA GLY A 152 -27.92 -8.11 11.94
C GLY A 152 -26.79 -8.98 11.38
N ILE A 153 -26.44 -8.83 10.10
CA ILE A 153 -25.36 -9.57 9.44
C ILE A 153 -24.07 -8.74 9.45
N PHE A 154 -23.06 -9.21 10.17
CA PHE A 154 -21.74 -8.59 10.20
C PHE A 154 -20.83 -9.25 9.16
N ALA A 155 -20.45 -8.50 8.13
CA ALA A 155 -19.52 -8.96 7.10
C ALA A 155 -18.38 -7.93 6.90
N PRO A 156 -17.10 -8.36 6.92
CA PRO A 156 -15.99 -7.49 6.54
C PRO A 156 -16.11 -6.98 5.10
N LEU A 157 -15.52 -5.80 4.82
CA LEU A 157 -15.63 -5.20 3.47
C LEU A 157 -14.98 -6.11 2.40
N GLY A 158 -13.85 -6.74 2.73
CA GLY A 158 -13.15 -7.66 1.84
C GLY A 158 -14.02 -8.85 1.41
N SER A 159 -14.73 -9.48 2.36
CA SER A 159 -15.59 -10.63 2.05
C SER A 159 -16.78 -10.25 1.19
N VAL A 160 -17.37 -9.07 1.40
CA VAL A 160 -18.42 -8.52 0.53
C VAL A 160 -17.89 -8.29 -0.89
N LEU A 161 -16.72 -7.67 -1.03
CA LEU A 161 -16.10 -7.41 -2.34
C LEU A 161 -15.75 -8.70 -3.10
N ILE A 162 -15.22 -9.71 -2.41
CA ILE A 162 -14.90 -11.02 -3.01
C ILE A 162 -16.19 -11.76 -3.40
N LYS A 163 -17.21 -11.78 -2.53
CA LYS A 163 -18.50 -12.42 -2.81
C LYS A 163 -19.19 -11.81 -4.03
N ASN A 164 -19.09 -10.49 -4.17
CA ASN A 164 -19.61 -9.75 -5.33
C ASN A 164 -18.74 -9.91 -6.60
N ARG A 165 -17.65 -10.70 -6.53
CA ARG A 165 -16.67 -10.89 -7.61
C ARG A 165 -16.04 -9.59 -8.11
N MET A 166 -16.02 -8.56 -7.26
CA MET A 166 -15.39 -7.28 -7.59
C MET A 166 -13.87 -7.35 -7.44
N ILE A 167 -13.38 -8.18 -6.53
CA ILE A 167 -11.95 -8.44 -6.32
C ILE A 167 -11.68 -9.94 -6.20
N SER A 168 -10.47 -10.36 -6.55
CA SER A 168 -9.97 -11.70 -6.23
C SER A 168 -9.31 -11.72 -4.85
N GLU A 169 -9.12 -12.90 -4.28
CA GLU A 169 -8.34 -13.10 -3.06
C GLU A 169 -6.92 -12.56 -3.20
N GLU A 170 -6.29 -12.77 -4.36
CA GLU A 170 -4.94 -12.28 -4.64
C GLU A 170 -4.87 -10.75 -4.62
N SER A 171 -5.81 -10.07 -5.28
CA SER A 171 -5.90 -8.61 -5.25
C SER A 171 -6.16 -8.10 -3.82
N PHE A 172 -6.98 -8.81 -3.05
CA PHE A 172 -7.22 -8.47 -1.66
C PHE A 172 -5.97 -8.63 -0.79
N MET A 173 -5.19 -9.70 -0.97
CA MET A 173 -3.91 -9.87 -0.29
C MET A 173 -2.91 -8.76 -0.63
N ILE A 174 -2.84 -8.34 -1.90
CA ILE A 174 -2.00 -7.21 -2.31
C ILE A 174 -2.40 -5.94 -1.56
N ALA A 175 -3.70 -5.68 -1.44
CA ALA A 175 -4.21 -4.55 -0.68
C ALA A 175 -3.92 -4.67 0.83
N LEU A 176 -4.02 -5.87 1.42
CA LEU A 176 -3.64 -6.11 2.82
C LEU A 176 -2.13 -5.91 3.04
N SER A 177 -1.29 -6.40 2.13
CA SER A 177 0.17 -6.22 2.15
C SER A 177 0.51 -4.73 2.17
N ALA A 178 -0.11 -3.97 1.27
CA ALA A 178 0.00 -2.52 1.24
C ALA A 178 -0.46 -1.86 2.55
N HIS A 179 -1.64 -2.25 3.04
CA HIS A 179 -2.27 -1.68 4.22
C HIS A 179 -1.48 -1.89 5.49
N PHE A 180 -0.95 -3.09 5.69
CA PHE A 180 -0.23 -3.48 6.90
C PHE A 180 1.30 -3.39 6.76
N SER A 181 1.81 -3.10 5.55
CA SER A 181 3.24 -3.19 5.24
C SER A 181 3.82 -4.59 5.52
N MET A 182 3.04 -5.65 5.24
CA MET A 182 3.43 -7.05 5.43
C MET A 182 3.78 -7.69 4.09
N PRO A 183 5.00 -8.23 3.91
CA PRO A 183 5.31 -9.05 2.74
C PRO A 183 4.42 -10.30 2.69
N ILE A 184 4.04 -10.71 1.48
CA ILE A 184 3.29 -11.95 1.24
C ILE A 184 4.28 -13.11 1.13
N ILE A 185 3.99 -14.22 1.80
CA ILE A 185 4.73 -15.48 1.74
C ILE A 185 3.77 -16.63 1.42
N SER A 186 4.28 -17.67 0.76
CA SER A 186 3.55 -18.92 0.59
C SER A 186 3.99 -19.93 1.64
N LEU A 187 3.03 -20.63 2.23
CA LEU A 187 3.23 -21.70 3.20
C LEU A 187 3.01 -23.09 2.59
N LYS A 188 2.93 -23.21 1.26
CA LYS A 188 2.77 -24.51 0.61
C LYS A 188 3.87 -25.49 1.01
N GLY A 189 3.46 -26.63 1.57
CA GLY A 189 4.37 -27.66 2.07
C GLY A 189 5.11 -27.28 3.36
N HIS A 190 4.74 -26.17 4.00
CA HIS A 190 5.25 -25.84 5.32
C HIS A 190 4.57 -26.70 6.38
N THR A 191 5.35 -27.23 7.32
CA THR A 191 4.83 -28.05 8.41
C THR A 191 5.04 -27.33 9.73
N LEU A 192 4.03 -27.33 10.59
CA LEU A 192 4.14 -26.71 11.90
C LEU A 192 5.08 -27.51 12.78
N SER A 193 6.06 -26.81 13.35
CA SER A 193 6.86 -27.35 14.45
C SER A 193 6.24 -26.89 15.79
N PRO A 194 5.76 -27.81 16.64
CA PRO A 194 5.22 -27.46 17.96
C PRO A 194 6.22 -26.69 18.82
N ALA A 195 7.52 -26.98 18.67
CA ALA A 195 8.58 -26.26 19.39
C ALA A 195 8.63 -24.77 18.99
N MET A 196 8.42 -24.47 17.71
CA MET A 196 8.41 -23.10 17.18
C MET A 196 7.16 -22.34 17.64
N GLN A 197 6.00 -23.00 17.66
CA GLN A 197 4.73 -22.38 18.08
C GLN A 197 4.72 -21.97 19.56
N LYS A 198 5.54 -22.61 20.40
CA LYS A 198 5.69 -22.23 21.82
C LYS A 198 6.23 -20.81 22.01
N VAL A 199 6.98 -20.28 21.04
CA VAL A 199 7.57 -18.92 21.11
C VAL A 199 6.48 -17.85 21.29
N VAL A 200 5.33 -18.04 20.65
CA VAL A 200 4.18 -17.12 20.76
C VAL A 200 3.05 -17.68 21.64
N GLY A 201 3.26 -18.87 22.22
CA GLY A 201 2.27 -19.64 22.96
C GLY A 201 1.38 -20.47 22.04
N GLU A 202 1.49 -21.80 22.11
CA GLU A 202 0.82 -22.75 21.21
C GLU A 202 -0.71 -22.57 21.15
N LYS A 203 -1.37 -22.40 22.30
CA LYS A 203 -2.83 -22.15 22.34
C LYS A 203 -3.22 -20.81 21.69
N TYR A 204 -2.36 -19.80 21.82
CA TYR A 204 -2.59 -18.48 21.24
C TYR A 204 -2.37 -18.54 19.72
N ALA A 205 -1.29 -19.18 19.27
CA ALA A 205 -1.01 -19.43 17.87
C ALA A 205 -2.16 -20.18 17.18
N PHE A 206 -2.63 -21.28 17.78
CA PHE A 206 -3.72 -22.07 17.23
C PHE A 206 -5.04 -21.28 17.14
N ARG A 207 -5.38 -20.55 18.21
CA ARG A 207 -6.62 -19.74 18.27
C ARG A 207 -6.64 -18.62 17.24
N HIS A 208 -5.49 -18.00 16.98
CA HIS A 208 -5.36 -16.86 16.09
C HIS A 208 -4.75 -17.22 14.74
N ARG A 209 -4.63 -18.52 14.43
CA ARG A 209 -4.07 -19.04 13.17
C ARG A 209 -2.72 -18.42 12.81
N ILE A 210 -1.82 -18.35 13.79
CA ILE A 210 -0.48 -17.78 13.65
C ILE A 210 0.51 -18.89 13.32
N VAL A 211 1.28 -18.72 12.25
CA VAL A 211 2.32 -19.68 11.87
C VAL A 211 3.70 -19.08 12.16
N VAL A 212 4.43 -19.62 13.13
CA VAL A 212 5.83 -19.25 13.38
C VAL A 212 6.73 -19.93 12.36
N LEU A 213 7.42 -19.13 11.55
CA LEU A 213 8.26 -19.57 10.42
C LEU A 213 9.71 -19.77 10.83
N SER A 214 10.25 -18.86 11.64
CA SER A 214 11.61 -18.95 12.19
C SER A 214 11.70 -18.24 13.53
N ASP A 215 12.68 -18.65 14.31
CA ASP A 215 12.99 -18.14 15.64
C ASP A 215 14.51 -18.01 15.76
N ASP A 216 15.01 -16.84 15.37
CA ASP A 216 16.44 -16.52 15.38
C ASP A 216 16.79 -15.76 16.67
N SER A 217 18.07 -15.41 16.91
CA SER A 217 18.46 -14.67 18.12
C SER A 217 17.78 -13.30 18.23
N ASP A 218 17.67 -12.62 17.08
CA ASP A 218 17.27 -11.22 17.01
C ASP A 218 15.82 -11.05 16.55
N HIS A 219 15.26 -12.04 15.86
CA HIS A 219 13.92 -11.92 15.29
C HIS A 219 13.13 -13.23 15.23
N VAL A 220 11.81 -13.11 15.33
CA VAL A 220 10.83 -14.18 15.10
C VAL A 220 10.04 -13.83 13.84
N LYS A 221 9.95 -14.75 12.89
CA LYS A 221 9.12 -14.57 11.70
C LYS A 221 7.78 -15.27 11.91
N VAL A 222 6.70 -14.55 11.69
CA VAL A 222 5.34 -15.09 11.83
C VAL A 222 4.50 -14.77 10.59
N ALA A 223 3.71 -15.73 10.13
CA ALA A 223 2.71 -15.54 9.09
C ALA A 223 1.30 -15.49 9.68
N LEU A 224 0.49 -14.58 9.14
CA LEU A 224 -0.92 -14.33 9.47
C LEU A 224 -1.70 -14.24 8.16
N ALA A 225 -2.95 -14.67 8.15
CA ALA A 225 -3.82 -14.46 6.99
C ALA A 225 -4.57 -13.13 7.10
N GLU A 226 -5.16 -12.86 8.27
CA GLU A 226 -5.81 -11.59 8.56
C GLU A 226 -5.15 -10.87 9.75
N PRO A 227 -4.25 -9.91 9.50
CA PRO A 227 -3.57 -9.20 10.57
C PRO A 227 -4.52 -8.26 11.33
N HIS A 228 -4.59 -8.45 12.64
CA HIS A 228 -5.30 -7.56 13.56
C HIS A 228 -4.33 -6.79 14.46
N LEU A 229 -4.65 -5.53 14.74
CA LEU A 229 -3.84 -4.66 15.60
C LEU A 229 -3.57 -5.24 16.98
N GLU A 230 -4.58 -5.86 17.57
CA GLU A 230 -4.49 -6.46 18.90
C GLU A 230 -3.54 -7.65 18.91
N ILE A 231 -3.58 -8.49 17.86
CA ILE A 231 -2.68 -9.65 17.72
C ILE A 231 -1.25 -9.16 17.55
N ILE A 232 -1.01 -8.21 16.65
CA ILE A 232 0.31 -7.60 16.42
C ILE A 232 0.85 -7.02 17.72
N GLY A 233 0.06 -6.18 18.40
CA GLY A 233 0.49 -5.52 19.64
C GLY A 233 0.70 -6.48 20.81
N TYR A 234 -0.07 -7.57 20.90
CA TYR A 234 0.15 -8.62 21.90
C TYR A 234 1.44 -9.37 21.65
N LEU A 235 1.63 -9.86 20.42
CA LEU A 235 2.82 -10.63 20.04
C LEU A 235 4.11 -9.82 20.25
N GLU A 236 4.10 -8.54 19.88
CA GLU A 236 5.24 -7.65 20.11
C GLU A 236 5.56 -7.46 21.60
N LYS A 237 4.54 -7.28 22.44
CA LYS A 237 4.73 -7.14 23.90
C LYS A 237 5.21 -8.43 24.56
N ALA A 238 4.85 -9.58 23.99
CA ALA A 238 5.26 -10.87 24.49
C ALA A 238 6.73 -11.20 24.21
N MET A 239 7.38 -10.46 23.29
CA MET A 239 8.78 -10.73 22.94
C MET A 239 9.79 -10.29 24.02
N PRO A 240 10.88 -11.05 24.20
CA PRO A 240 12.01 -10.63 25.00
C PRO A 240 12.59 -9.30 24.53
N ARG A 241 13.19 -8.54 25.46
CA ARG A 241 13.89 -7.29 25.11
C ARG A 241 14.99 -7.55 24.08
N GLY A 242 15.02 -6.75 23.02
CA GLY A 242 15.99 -6.86 21.93
C GLY A 242 15.57 -7.82 20.81
N LYS A 243 14.51 -8.61 21.01
CA LYS A 243 13.95 -9.48 19.98
C LYS A 243 12.77 -8.80 19.27
N HIS A 244 12.70 -8.95 17.95
CA HIS A 244 11.68 -8.30 17.13
C HIS A 244 10.83 -9.32 16.36
N ILE A 245 9.55 -9.02 16.12
CA ILE A 245 8.70 -9.84 15.25
C ILE A 245 8.67 -9.26 13.86
N MET A 246 8.85 -10.12 12.86
CA MET A 246 8.60 -9.83 11.46
C MET A 246 7.30 -10.52 11.04
N PHE A 247 6.32 -9.74 10.62
CA PHE A 247 5.03 -10.27 10.20
C PHE A 247 4.99 -10.46 8.68
N TYR A 248 4.39 -11.57 8.27
CA TYR A 248 4.16 -11.93 6.88
C TYR A 248 2.67 -12.21 6.68
N LEU A 249 2.18 -11.93 5.48
CA LEU A 249 0.85 -12.35 5.04
C LEU A 249 0.94 -13.70 4.34
N ALA A 250 0.07 -14.62 4.69
CA ALA A 250 -0.11 -15.87 3.95
C ALA A 250 -1.58 -16.04 3.56
N ARG A 251 -1.86 -16.92 2.60
CA ARG A 251 -3.24 -17.25 2.24
C ARG A 251 -3.90 -17.99 3.41
N GLU A 252 -5.18 -17.69 3.66
CA GLU A 252 -5.98 -18.37 4.68
C GLU A 252 -5.94 -19.89 4.50
N SER A 253 -6.14 -20.37 3.27
CA SER A 253 -6.10 -21.80 2.96
C SER A 253 -4.75 -22.45 3.29
N GLU A 254 -3.65 -21.77 2.98
CA GLU A 254 -2.31 -22.29 3.28
C GLU A 254 -2.00 -22.28 4.78
N ILE A 255 -2.61 -21.36 5.55
CA ILE A 255 -2.53 -21.39 7.01
C ILE A 255 -3.34 -22.55 7.57
N GLU A 256 -4.59 -22.73 7.14
CA GLU A 256 -5.43 -23.85 7.60
C GLU A 256 -4.80 -25.20 7.27
N ASP A 257 -4.22 -25.36 6.08
CA ASP A 257 -3.46 -26.55 5.68
C ASP A 257 -2.29 -26.88 6.63
N CYS A 258 -1.70 -25.87 7.28
CA CYS A 258 -0.63 -26.10 8.26
C CYS A 258 -1.17 -26.67 9.59
N PHE A 259 -2.42 -26.37 9.96
CA PHE A 259 -3.03 -26.78 11.22
C PHE A 259 -3.83 -28.09 11.15
N HIS A 260 -3.97 -28.65 9.94
CA HIS A 260 -4.62 -29.93 9.65
C HIS A 260 -3.61 -31.08 9.56
#